data_AF-A0A3A0ARZ5-F1
#
_entry.id   AF-A0A3A0ARZ5-F1
#
_cell.length_a   1.000
_cell.length_b   1.000
_cell.length_c   1.000
_cell.angle_alpha   90.00
_cell.angle_beta   90.00
_cell.angle_gamma   90.00
#
_symmetry.space_group_name_H-M   'P 1'
#
loop_
_entity.id
_entity.type
_entity.pdbx_description
1 polymer ?
#
loop_
_entity_poly.entity_id
_entity_poly.type
_entity_poly.pdbx_seq_one_letter_code
_entity_poly.pdbx_strand_id
1 'polypeptide(L)'
;KAAGHLDAARPARRRVKPDVVSGVLFLAPTRAAEAVDVGRGNYAAILAQLRRIDPRLAGWVHDLDGVKPLTCSGLTGLERATGQGRGQLRPQQEVWVRFTGLTPEVSAALLAGIA
;
A
#
# COMPACT_ATOMS: atom_id res chain seq x y z
N LYS A 1 -30.42 46.00 -14.32
CA LYS A 1 -31.05 45.50 -13.07
C LYS A 1 -31.74 44.19 -13.42
N ALA A 2 -31.39 42.99 -12.98
CA ALA A 2 -30.30 42.48 -12.16
C ALA A 2 -30.01 41.04 -12.64
N ALA A 3 -28.75 40.62 -12.60
CA ALA A 3 -28.32 39.26 -12.89
C ALA A 3 -28.78 38.31 -11.76
N GLY A 4 -29.55 37.28 -12.09
CA GLY A 4 -29.87 36.17 -11.18
C GLY A 4 -28.87 35.05 -11.38
N HIS A 5 -27.76 35.12 -10.66
CA HIS A 5 -26.76 34.06 -10.56
C HIS A 5 -27.37 32.90 -9.75
N LEU A 6 -27.75 31.81 -10.42
CA LEU A 6 -28.09 30.57 -9.74
C LEU A 6 -26.79 29.91 -9.28
N ASP A 7 -26.40 30.24 -8.04
CA ASP A 7 -25.35 29.55 -7.31
C ASP A 7 -25.86 28.15 -6.94
N ALA A 8 -25.67 27.20 -7.86
CA ALA A 8 -25.96 25.81 -7.62
C ALA A 8 -24.91 25.26 -6.66
N ALA A 9 -25.27 25.26 -5.37
CA ALA A 9 -24.50 24.61 -4.31
C ALA A 9 -24.06 23.21 -4.77
N ARG A 10 -22.77 23.05 -5.04
CA ARG A 10 -22.16 21.77 -5.43
C ARG A 10 -22.47 20.76 -4.32
N PRO A 11 -23.15 19.64 -4.59
CA PRO A 11 -23.48 18.68 -3.56
C PRO A 11 -22.18 18.20 -2.89
N ALA A 12 -22.16 18.21 -1.55
CA ALA A 12 -21.05 17.69 -0.78
C ALA A 12 -20.74 16.28 -1.28
N ARG A 13 -19.53 16.08 -1.82
CA ARG A 13 -19.13 14.77 -2.37
C ARG A 13 -19.22 13.76 -1.24
N ARG A 14 -20.19 12.84 -1.31
CA ARG A 14 -20.26 11.69 -0.41
C ARG A 14 -18.95 10.93 -0.56
N ARG A 15 -18.15 10.87 0.51
CA ARG A 15 -16.89 10.14 0.53
C ARG A 15 -17.23 8.65 0.51
N VAL A 16 -17.28 8.05 -0.68
CA VAL A 16 -17.44 6.61 -0.85
C VAL A 16 -16.12 5.97 -0.44
N LYS A 17 -16.15 5.06 0.52
CA LYS A 17 -14.98 4.20 0.79
C LYS A 17 -14.83 3.27 -0.42
N PRO A 18 -13.67 3.24 -1.10
CA PRO A 18 -13.50 2.33 -2.22
C PRO A 18 -13.45 0.89 -1.72
N ASP A 19 -14.12 -0.02 -2.42
CA ASP A 19 -14.19 -1.43 -2.02
C ASP A 19 -12.81 -2.09 -2.03
N VAL A 20 -12.01 -1.83 -3.08
CA VAL A 20 -10.66 -2.34 -3.25
C VAL A 20 -9.74 -1.22 -3.73
N VAL A 21 -8.56 -1.12 -3.12
CA VAL A 21 -7.48 -0.23 -3.58
C VAL A 21 -6.22 -1.06 -3.76
N SER A 22 -5.60 -0.94 -4.93
CA SER A 22 -4.28 -1.49 -5.21
C SER A 22 -3.31 -0.37 -5.57
N GLY A 23 -2.17 -0.32 -4.89
CA GLY A 23 -1.11 0.65 -5.13
C GLY A 23 0.23 -0.02 -5.40
N VAL A 24 1.14 0.71 -6.04
CA VAL A 24 2.51 0.29 -6.30
C VAL A 24 3.46 1.32 -5.70
N LEU A 25 4.38 0.87 -4.86
CA LEU A 25 5.49 1.70 -4.36
C LEU A 25 6.73 1.39 -5.15
N PHE A 26 7.27 2.41 -5.82
CA PHE A 26 8.61 2.39 -6.40
C PHE A 26 9.61 2.80 -5.33
N LEU A 27 10.66 2.01 -5.18
CA LEU A 27 11.69 2.16 -4.16
C LEU A 27 13.05 2.09 -4.83
N ALA A 28 13.99 2.89 -4.34
CA ALA A 28 15.39 2.83 -4.72
C ALA A 28 16.22 2.54 -3.46
N PRO A 29 16.90 1.39 -3.36
CA PRO A 29 17.79 1.10 -2.25
C PRO A 29 18.89 2.16 -2.13
N THR A 30 19.20 2.56 -0.91
CA THR A 30 20.31 3.48 -0.64
C THR A 30 21.65 2.77 -0.45
N ARG A 31 21.61 1.45 -0.23
CA ARG A 31 22.77 0.58 -0.03
C ARG A 31 22.53 -0.80 -0.64
N ALA A 32 23.61 -1.50 -0.97
CA ALA A 32 23.54 -2.87 -1.45
C ALA A 32 23.03 -3.81 -0.35
N ALA A 33 22.22 -4.80 -0.72
CA ALA A 33 21.72 -5.82 0.18
C ALA A 33 21.31 -7.09 -0.56
N GLU A 34 21.31 -8.23 0.14
CA GLU A 34 20.65 -9.44 -0.34
C GLU A 34 19.19 -9.43 0.13
N ALA A 35 18.27 -9.80 -0.77
CA ALA A 35 16.85 -9.90 -0.50
C ALA A 35 16.41 -11.37 -0.64
N VAL A 36 15.87 -11.94 0.43
CA VAL A 36 15.35 -13.31 0.48
C VAL A 36 13.94 -13.27 1.05
N ASP A 37 12.97 -13.84 0.31
CA ASP A 37 11.57 -13.98 0.72
C ASP A 37 10.98 -12.73 1.44
N VAL A 38 11.11 -11.58 0.79
CA VAL A 38 10.77 -10.27 1.38
C VAL A 38 9.26 -10.01 1.46
N GLY A 39 8.39 -10.96 1.07
CA GLY A 39 6.94 -10.79 1.12
C GLY A 39 6.42 -10.49 2.54
N ARG A 40 6.95 -11.18 3.55
CA ARG A 40 6.61 -10.90 4.96
C ARG A 40 7.10 -9.54 5.42
N GLY A 41 8.30 -9.14 4.99
CA GLY A 41 8.87 -7.82 5.27
C GLY A 41 8.04 -6.69 4.65
N ASN A 42 7.62 -6.86 3.40
CA ASN A 42 6.73 -5.95 2.70
C ASN A 42 5.39 -5.80 3.43
N TYR A 43 4.76 -6.93 3.80
CA TYR A 43 3.52 -6.93 4.56
C TYR A 43 3.67 -6.20 5.90
N ALA A 44 4.74 -6.50 6.65
CA ALA A 44 5.02 -5.84 7.93
C ALA A 44 5.25 -4.33 7.78
N ALA A 45 5.91 -3.90 6.70
CA ALA A 45 6.14 -2.48 6.42
C ALA A 45 4.83 -1.73 6.10
N ILE A 46 3.95 -2.31 5.28
CA ILE A 46 2.63 -1.72 4.98
C ILE A 46 1.74 -1.72 6.22
N LEU A 47 1.75 -2.81 7.00
CA LEU A 47 1.01 -2.88 8.26
C LEU A 47 1.50 -1.85 9.28
N ALA A 48 2.81 -1.60 9.33
CA ALA A 48 3.37 -0.55 10.17
C ALA A 48 2.88 0.85 9.74
N GLN A 49 2.73 1.12 8.44
CA GLN A 49 2.12 2.36 7.96
C GLN A 49 0.65 2.46 8.35
N LEU A 50 -0.13 1.39 8.14
CA LEU A 50 -1.53 1.33 8.60
C LEU A 50 -1.64 1.59 10.10
N ARG A 51 -0.72 1.06 10.91
CA ARG A 51 -0.70 1.28 12.36
C ARG A 51 -0.47 2.75 12.76
N ARG A 52 0.25 3.54 11.94
CA ARG A 52 0.41 4.98 12.17
C ARG A 52 -0.87 5.77 11.87
N ILE A 53 -1.71 5.27 10.98
CA ILE A 53 -2.97 5.90 10.55
C ILE A 53 -4.11 5.49 11.49
N ASP A 54 -4.28 4.19 11.70
CA ASP A 54 -5.29 3.59 12.56
C ASP A 54 -4.71 2.34 13.27
N PRO A 55 -4.26 2.49 14.53
CA PRO A 55 -3.71 1.38 15.30
C PRO A 55 -4.70 0.24 15.52
N ARG A 56 -6.00 0.53 15.65
CA ARG A 56 -7.03 -0.48 15.89
C ARG A 56 -7.26 -1.30 14.64
N LEU A 57 -7.38 -0.65 13.48
CA LEU A 57 -7.49 -1.33 12.20
C LEU A 57 -6.26 -2.22 11.94
N ALA A 58 -5.05 -1.71 12.18
CA ALA A 58 -3.84 -2.50 12.01
C ALA A 58 -3.75 -3.69 12.98
N GLY A 59 -4.26 -3.56 14.21
CA GLY A 59 -4.43 -4.69 15.13
C GLY A 59 -5.36 -5.75 14.55
N TRP A 60 -6.57 -5.35 14.15
CA TRP A 60 -7.53 -6.26 13.52
C TRP A 60 -6.97 -6.98 12.27
N VAL A 61 -6.29 -6.26 11.37
CA VAL A 61 -5.64 -6.86 10.18
C VAL A 61 -4.57 -7.87 10.61
N HIS A 62 -3.82 -7.59 11.67
CA HIS A 62 -2.79 -8.50 12.18
C HIS A 62 -3.38 -9.76 12.82
N ASP A 63 -4.42 -9.61 13.63
CA ASP A 63 -4.96 -10.66 14.50
C ASP A 63 -5.99 -11.55 13.79
N LEU A 64 -6.56 -11.10 12.67
CA LEU A 64 -7.57 -11.87 11.93
C LEU A 64 -7.01 -13.21 11.44
N ASP A 65 -7.53 -14.33 11.93
CA ASP A 65 -7.20 -15.65 11.40
C ASP A 65 -7.77 -15.84 9.98
N GLY A 66 -7.05 -16.59 9.15
CA GLY A 66 -7.47 -16.88 7.77
C GLY A 66 -7.06 -15.81 6.75
N VAL A 67 -7.96 -15.50 5.81
CA VAL A 67 -7.65 -14.60 4.69
C VAL A 67 -7.49 -13.16 5.18
N LYS A 68 -6.27 -12.63 5.09
CA LYS A 68 -5.96 -11.26 5.49
C LYS A 68 -6.64 -10.26 4.54
N PRO A 69 -7.21 -9.16 5.06
CA PRO A 69 -7.85 -8.10 4.26
C PRO A 69 -6.84 -7.14 3.60
N LEU A 70 -5.57 -7.52 3.62
CA LEU A 70 -4.41 -6.84 3.04
C LEU A 70 -3.52 -7.90 2.39
N THR A 71 -3.05 -7.62 1.18
CA THR A 71 -2.03 -8.46 0.53
C THR A 71 -0.89 -7.60 0.00
N CYS A 72 0.30 -8.19 -0.09
CA CYS A 72 1.48 -7.55 -0.66
C CYS A 72 2.17 -8.53 -1.61
N SER A 73 2.73 -8.03 -2.70
CA SER A 73 3.60 -8.84 -3.55
C SER A 73 4.98 -9.01 -2.90
N GLY A 74 5.76 -9.96 -3.43
CA GLY A 74 7.21 -9.89 -3.31
C GLY A 74 7.76 -8.61 -3.96
N LEU A 75 9.07 -8.42 -3.82
CA LEU A 75 9.75 -7.31 -4.46
C LEU A 75 10.05 -7.66 -5.93
N THR A 76 9.64 -6.77 -6.83
CA THR A 76 9.84 -6.93 -8.27
C THR A 76 10.92 -5.97 -8.77
N GLY A 77 11.61 -6.33 -9.84
CA GLY A 77 12.76 -5.58 -10.36
C GLY A 77 14.10 -6.02 -9.78
N LEU A 78 14.11 -7.06 -8.92
CA LEU A 78 15.35 -7.67 -8.42
C LEU A 78 16.10 -8.39 -9.54
N GLU A 79 17.41 -8.15 -9.61
CA GLU A 79 18.30 -9.04 -10.36
C GLU A 79 18.38 -10.35 -9.59
N ARG A 80 17.94 -11.44 -10.22
CA ARG A 80 18.01 -12.77 -9.61
C ARG A 80 19.47 -13.16 -9.48
N ALA A 81 19.93 -13.41 -8.25
CA ALA A 81 21.18 -14.13 -8.05
C ALA A 81 20.96 -15.55 -8.57
N THR A 82 21.95 -16.10 -9.27
CA THR A 82 21.89 -17.43 -9.87
C THR A 82 21.62 -18.49 -8.80
N GLY A 83 20.38 -19.00 -8.76
CA GLY A 83 19.93 -20.08 -7.89
C GLY A 83 19.51 -19.65 -6.48
N GLN A 84 18.40 -20.21 -6.00
CA GLN A 84 17.90 -20.16 -4.60
C GLN A 84 16.93 -19.04 -4.19
N GLY A 85 16.27 -18.33 -5.10
CA GLY A 85 15.21 -17.36 -4.71
C GLY A 85 15.74 -16.13 -3.95
N ARG A 86 17.03 -15.85 -4.12
CA ARG A 86 17.76 -14.71 -3.58
C ARG A 86 17.89 -13.66 -4.67
N GLY A 87 17.63 -12.40 -4.33
CA GLY A 87 17.86 -11.26 -5.20
C GLY A 87 18.95 -10.36 -4.63
N GLN A 88 19.74 -9.73 -5.49
CA GLN A 88 20.59 -8.62 -5.07
C GLN A 88 19.88 -7.29 -5.29
N LEU A 89 19.88 -6.47 -4.25
CA LEU A 89 19.53 -5.06 -4.31
C LEU A 89 20.81 -4.27 -4.51
N ARG A 90 20.86 -3.47 -5.57
CA ARG A 90 21.91 -2.50 -5.80
C ARG A 90 21.43 -1.10 -5.41
N PRO A 91 22.33 -0.21 -4.95
CA PRO A 91 22.00 1.19 -4.77
C PRO A 91 21.39 1.79 -6.06
N GLN A 92 20.38 2.64 -5.90
CA GLN A 92 19.67 3.33 -6.99
C GLN A 92 18.93 2.43 -8.00
N GLN A 93 18.95 1.11 -7.82
CA GLN A 93 18.14 0.20 -8.61
C GLN A 93 16.67 0.38 -8.28
N GLU A 94 15.85 0.75 -9.26
CA GLU A 94 14.41 0.82 -9.06
C GLU A 94 13.83 -0.59 -8.89
N VAL A 95 13.15 -0.78 -7.77
CA VAL A 95 12.38 -1.97 -7.45
C VAL A 95 10.99 -1.53 -7.02
N TRP A 96 10.03 -2.44 -7.07
CA TRP A 96 8.67 -2.09 -6.67
C TRP A 96 7.95 -3.20 -5.92
N VAL A 97 7.01 -2.78 -5.09
CA VAL A 97 6.09 -3.65 -4.37
C VAL A 97 4.66 -3.20 -4.62
N ARG A 98 3.77 -4.16 -4.87
CA ARG A 98 2.33 -3.93 -4.92
C ARG A 98 1.72 -4.26 -3.57
N PHE A 99 0.78 -3.44 -3.12
CA PHE A 99 -0.07 -3.71 -1.98
C PHE A 99 -1.53 -3.54 -2.38
N THR A 100 -2.41 -4.32 -1.77
CA THR A 100 -3.85 -4.29 -2.07
C THR A 100 -4.67 -4.39 -0.79
N GLY A 101 -5.52 -3.40 -0.54
CA GLY A 101 -6.58 -3.46 0.46
C GLY A 101 -7.80 -4.15 -0.12
N LEU A 102 -8.31 -5.17 0.56
CA LEU A 102 -9.39 -6.03 0.08
C LEU A 102 -10.73 -5.75 0.78
N THR A 103 -10.78 -4.72 1.62
CA THR A 103 -11.99 -4.27 2.32
C THR A 103 -12.08 -2.75 2.26
N PRO A 104 -13.28 -2.15 2.35
CA PRO A 104 -13.45 -0.71 2.34
C PRO A 104 -12.63 0.02 3.41
N GLU A 105 -12.51 -0.56 4.61
CA GLU A 105 -11.76 -0.02 5.73
C GLU A 105 -10.26 0.05 5.43
N VAL A 106 -9.68 -1.06 4.98
CA VAL A 106 -8.24 -1.13 4.65
C VAL A 106 -7.95 -0.27 3.43
N SER A 107 -8.78 -0.31 2.39
CA SER A 107 -8.65 0.51 1.19
C SER A 107 -8.67 2.01 1.50
N ALA A 108 -9.60 2.46 2.34
CA ALA A 108 -9.67 3.85 2.76
C ALA A 108 -8.44 4.28 3.59
N ALA A 109 -7.93 3.41 4.47
CA ALA A 109 -6.74 3.69 5.27
C ALA A 109 -5.47 3.78 4.39
N LEU A 110 -5.31 2.87 3.41
CA LEU A 110 -4.19 2.90 2.47
C LEU A 110 -4.15 4.20 1.66
N LEU A 111 -5.31 4.65 1.16
CA LEU A 111 -5.42 5.94 0.45
C LEU A 111 -5.12 7.15 1.33
N ALA A 112 -5.29 7.03 2.65
CA ALA A 112 -5.09 8.15 3.56
C ALA A 112 -3.62 8.38 3.95
N GLY A 113 -2.74 7.39 3.79
CA GLY A 113 -1.35 7.52 4.23
C GLY A 113 -0.28 6.87 3.36
N ILE A 114 -0.64 6.33 2.19
CA ILE A 114 0.35 5.88 1.19
C ILE A 114 0.20 6.62 -0.15
N ALA A 115 -0.99 7.14 -0.47
CA ALA A 115 -1.19 8.09 -1.57
C ALA A 115 -0.94 9.54 -1.12
#